data_AF-A0AAU5XXJ9-F1
#
_entry.id   AF-A0AAU5XXJ9-F1
#
_cell.length_a   1.000
_cell.length_b   1.000
_cell.length_c   1.000
_cell.angle_alpha   90.00
_cell.angle_beta   90.00
_cell.angle_gamma   90.00
#
_symmetry.space_group_name_H-M   'P 1'
#
loop_
_entity.id
_entity.type
_entity.pdbx_description
1 polymer ?
#
loop_
_entity_poly.entity_id
_entity_poly.type
_entity_poly.pdbx_seq_one_letter_code
_entity_poly.pdbx_strand_id
1 'polypeptide(L)'
;MPTTVVNLKGHRDDPEYADVVYVGRPMHRGGWHLAGSKLASPFRPGPDGTREDVVKKYREYLLSRPDLLALLPDLRGKRLGCWCVPEPCHAQVIADVADHGP
;
A
#
# COMPACT_ATOMS: atom_id res chain seq x y z
N MET A 1 0.23 7.57 16.77
CA MET A 1 1.42 6.96 16.15
C MET A 1 1.36 7.22 14.66
N PRO A 2 2.50 7.40 13.97
CA PRO A 2 2.52 7.56 12.52
C PRO A 2 2.13 6.24 11.83
N THR A 3 1.48 6.35 10.68
CA THR A 3 1.25 5.23 9.78
C THR A 3 2.58 4.82 9.15
N THR A 4 2.92 3.54 9.19
CA THR A 4 4.21 3.05 8.67
C THR A 4 4.02 2.04 7.56
N VAL A 5 5.06 1.80 6.76
CA VAL A 5 5.03 0.81 5.68
C VAL A 5 6.13 -0.21 5.88
N VAL A 6 5.78 -1.49 5.82
CA VAL A 6 6.70 -2.61 6.02
C VAL A 6 6.71 -3.56 4.82
N ASN A 7 7.87 -4.20 4.61
CA ASN A 7 7.99 -5.24 3.60
C ASN A 7 7.47 -6.58 4.14
N LEU A 8 6.58 -7.24 3.38
CA LEU A 8 6.01 -8.55 3.72
C LEU A 8 6.85 -9.75 3.25
N LYS A 9 7.92 -9.54 2.49
CA LYS A 9 8.76 -10.61 1.96
C LYS A 9 9.42 -11.38 3.11
N GLY A 10 9.17 -12.68 3.19
CA GLY A 10 9.73 -13.55 4.22
C GLY A 10 8.94 -13.59 5.53
N HIS A 11 7.94 -12.73 5.70
CA HIS A 11 7.13 -12.62 6.92
C HIS A 11 5.76 -13.29 6.77
N ARG A 12 5.72 -14.44 6.09
CA ARG A 12 4.49 -15.23 5.97
C ARG A 12 4.25 -15.95 7.28
N ASP A 13 3.02 -15.86 7.78
CA ASP A 13 2.60 -16.48 9.06
C ASP A 13 3.43 -15.99 10.27
N ASP A 14 4.07 -14.83 10.14
CA ASP A 14 4.90 -14.23 11.17
C ASP A 14 4.00 -13.51 12.21
N PRO A 15 3.98 -13.94 13.48
CA PRO A 15 3.19 -13.30 14.53
C PRO A 15 3.53 -11.82 14.73
N GLU A 16 4.76 -11.39 14.43
CA GLU A 16 5.18 -9.98 14.53
C GLU A 16 4.56 -9.11 13.43
N TYR A 17 3.95 -9.72 12.42
CA TYR A 17 3.28 -9.05 11.30
C TYR A 17 1.76 -9.24 11.32
N ALA A 18 1.21 -9.84 12.38
CA ALA A 18 -0.22 -10.11 12.50
C ALA A 18 -1.09 -8.83 12.49
N ASP A 19 -0.51 -7.68 12.86
CA ASP A 19 -1.19 -6.38 12.86
C ASP A 19 -1.06 -5.59 11.53
N VAL A 20 -0.30 -6.13 10.57
CA VAL A 20 0.00 -5.44 9.31
C VAL A 20 -1.20 -5.51 8.36
N VAL A 21 -1.67 -4.35 7.93
CA VAL A 21 -2.76 -4.22 6.96
C VAL A 21 -2.22 -4.33 5.55
N TYR A 22 -2.62 -5.37 4.83
CA TYR A 22 -2.23 -5.55 3.45
C TYR A 22 -2.97 -4.58 2.50
N VAL A 23 -2.22 -3.78 1.73
CA VAL A 23 -2.78 -2.75 0.83
C VAL A 23 -2.42 -2.97 -0.66
N GLY A 24 -1.86 -4.13 -1.00
CA GLY A 24 -1.42 -4.42 -2.37
C GLY A 24 -2.46 -5.17 -3.22
N ARG A 25 -2.02 -5.58 -4.41
CA ARG A 25 -2.80 -6.39 -5.38
C ARG A 25 -3.04 -7.84 -4.89
N PRO A 26 -3.95 -8.62 -5.48
CA PRO A 26 -4.08 -10.03 -5.09
C PRO A 26 -2.73 -10.78 -5.16
N MET A 27 -2.40 -11.55 -4.13
CA MET A 27 -1.17 -12.34 -4.06
C MET A 27 -1.48 -13.80 -3.74
N HIS A 28 -1.21 -14.66 -4.72
CA HIS A 28 -1.44 -16.11 -4.65
C HIS A 28 -0.15 -16.94 -4.80
N ARG A 29 1.02 -16.30 -4.64
CA ARG A 29 2.34 -16.91 -4.88
C ARG A 29 3.13 -17.04 -3.58
N GLY A 30 4.05 -17.99 -3.52
CA GLY A 30 4.85 -18.24 -2.32
C GLY A 30 4.00 -18.70 -1.13
N GLY A 31 2.86 -19.34 -1.41
CA GLY A 31 1.86 -19.77 -0.43
C GLY A 31 1.15 -18.65 0.32
N TRP A 32 1.22 -17.41 -0.19
CA TRP A 32 0.31 -16.35 0.22
C TRP A 32 -1.05 -16.54 -0.45
N HIS A 33 -2.14 -16.23 0.26
CA HIS A 33 -3.50 -16.19 -0.26
C HIS A 33 -4.19 -14.89 0.16
N LEU A 34 -3.62 -13.75 -0.26
CA LEU A 34 -4.10 -12.43 0.11
C LEU A 34 -5.04 -11.87 -0.96
N ALA A 35 -6.24 -11.48 -0.54
CA ALA A 35 -7.16 -10.72 -1.38
C ALA A 35 -6.55 -9.35 -1.73
N GLY A 36 -6.86 -8.84 -2.92
CA GLY A 36 -6.45 -7.49 -3.31
C GLY A 36 -7.16 -6.43 -2.50
N SER A 37 -6.43 -5.40 -2.09
CA SER A 37 -7.02 -4.22 -1.45
C SER A 37 -7.69 -3.32 -2.48
N LYS A 38 -8.74 -2.60 -2.07
CA LYS A 38 -9.33 -1.49 -2.85
C LYS A 38 -8.31 -0.37 -3.09
N LEU A 39 -7.32 -0.25 -2.21
CA LEU A 39 -6.22 0.72 -2.30
C LEU A 39 -5.00 0.18 -3.06
N ALA A 40 -5.13 -0.97 -3.73
CA ALA A 40 -4.04 -1.49 -4.56
C ALA A 40 -3.78 -0.54 -5.74
N SER A 41 -2.51 -0.24 -6.02
CA SER A 41 -2.18 0.59 -7.18
C SER A 41 -2.57 -0.11 -8.49
N PRO A 42 -3.35 0.56 -9.38
CA PRO A 42 -3.66 0.05 -10.71
C PRO A 42 -2.44 0.11 -11.65
N PHE A 43 -1.44 0.94 -11.31
CA PHE A 43 -0.24 1.16 -12.12
C PHE A 43 0.88 0.17 -11.77
N ARG A 44 1.71 -0.14 -12.77
CA ARG A 44 2.82 -1.10 -12.69
C ARG A 44 4.11 -0.46 -13.18
N PRO A 45 5.19 -0.46 -12.37
CA PRO A 45 6.52 -0.09 -12.85
C PRO A 45 6.91 -0.93 -14.07
N GLY A 46 7.52 -0.30 -15.08
CA GLY A 46 7.74 -0.88 -16.40
C GLY A 46 6.66 -0.40 -17.37
N PRO A 47 5.52 -1.11 -17.51
CA PRO A 47 4.48 -0.76 -18.48
C PRO A 47 3.93 0.66 -18.33
N ASP A 48 3.79 1.15 -17.09
CA ASP A 48 3.19 2.45 -16.81
C ASP A 48 4.23 3.54 -16.47
N GLY A 49 5.52 3.24 -16.61
CA GLY A 49 6.64 4.16 -16.31
C GLY A 49 7.59 3.67 -15.22
N THR A 50 8.44 4.56 -14.72
CA THR A 50 9.36 4.28 -13.60
C THR A 50 8.60 4.09 -12.28
N ARG A 51 9.28 3.66 -11.21
CA ARG A 51 8.64 3.50 -9.89
C ARG A 51 8.12 4.84 -9.39
N GLU A 52 8.91 5.87 -9.58
CA GLU A 52 8.61 7.26 -9.22
C GLU A 52 7.38 7.75 -9.99
N ASP A 53 7.33 7.49 -11.30
CA ASP A 53 6.18 7.87 -12.14
C ASP A 53 4.90 7.20 -11.66
N VAL A 54 4.92 5.89 -11.39
CA VAL A 54 3.71 5.17 -10.98
C VAL A 54 3.26 5.54 -9.57
N VAL A 55 4.19 5.90 -8.67
CA VAL A 55 3.87 6.40 -7.33
C VAL A 55 3.23 7.79 -7.43
N LYS A 56 3.75 8.67 -8.29
CA LYS A 56 3.15 9.98 -8.56
C LYS A 56 1.75 9.84 -9.15
N LYS A 57 1.59 9.01 -10.20
CA LYS A 57 0.28 8.69 -10.79
C LYS A 57 -0.68 8.11 -9.77
N TYR A 58 -0.19 7.25 -8.86
CA TYR A 58 -1.01 6.71 -7.79
C TYR A 58 -1.49 7.78 -6.81
N ARG A 59 -0.65 8.76 -6.45
CA ARG A 59 -1.07 9.89 -5.62
C ARG A 59 -2.21 10.68 -6.27
N GLU A 60 -2.06 11.04 -7.54
CA GLU A 60 -3.10 11.76 -8.29
C GLU A 60 -4.39 10.93 -8.39
N TYR A 61 -4.27 9.61 -8.64
CA TYR A 61 -5.39 8.68 -8.65
C TYR A 61 -6.10 8.59 -7.29
N LEU A 62 -5.35 8.52 -6.19
CA LEU A 62 -5.92 8.44 -4.85
C LEU A 62 -6.67 9.72 -4.49
N LEU A 63 -6.06 10.89 -4.74
CA LEU A 63 -6.65 12.19 -4.42
C LEU A 63 -7.88 12.53 -5.27
N SER A 64 -7.97 11.98 -6.48
CA SER A 64 -9.15 12.13 -7.34
C SER A 64 -10.30 11.17 -7.00
N ARG A 65 -10.15 10.31 -5.98
CA ARG A 65 -11.10 9.26 -5.64
C ARG A 65 -11.62 9.39 -4.20
N PRO A 66 -12.70 10.17 -3.98
CA PRO A 66 -13.30 10.35 -2.66
C PRO A 66 -13.69 9.04 -1.98
N ASP A 67 -14.11 8.03 -2.76
CA ASP A 67 -14.46 6.70 -2.25
C ASP A 67 -13.26 5.94 -1.68
N LEU A 68 -12.05 6.15 -2.21
CA LEU A 68 -10.82 5.59 -1.67
C LEU A 68 -10.30 6.41 -0.48
N LEU A 69 -10.39 7.74 -0.57
CA LEU A 69 -10.02 8.65 0.54
C LEU A 69 -10.83 8.36 1.80
N ALA A 70 -12.11 8.00 1.67
CA ALA A 70 -12.97 7.62 2.78
C ALA A 70 -12.47 6.37 3.56
N LEU A 71 -11.59 5.55 2.99
CA LEU A 71 -11.00 4.38 3.65
C LEU A 71 -9.75 4.73 4.48
N LEU A 72 -9.14 5.89 4.26
CA LEU A 72 -7.85 6.24 4.86
C LEU A 72 -7.89 6.56 6.35
N PRO A 73 -8.94 7.17 6.93
CA PRO A 73 -9.01 7.42 8.37
C PRO A 73 -8.80 6.15 9.21
N ASP A 74 -9.32 5.02 8.75
CA ASP A 74 -9.17 3.72 9.42
C ASP A 74 -7.74 3.17 9.37
N LEU A 75 -6.88 3.70 8.50
CA LEU A 75 -5.49 3.27 8.37
C LEU A 75 -4.51 4.10 9.20
N ARG A 76 -4.95 5.23 9.75
CA ARG A 76 -4.10 6.15 10.51
C ARG A 76 -3.45 5.43 11.70
N GLY A 77 -2.12 5.51 11.79
CA GLY A 77 -1.32 4.88 12.83
C GLY A 77 -1.13 3.36 12.69
N LYS A 78 -1.59 2.74 11.59
CA LYS A 78 -1.38 1.31 11.34
C LYS A 78 -0.07 1.04 10.59
N ARG A 79 0.34 -0.24 10.57
CA ARG A 79 1.41 -0.74 9.71
C ARG A 79 0.81 -1.25 8.42
N LEU A 80 1.23 -0.69 7.28
CA LEU A 80 0.77 -1.08 5.95
C LEU A 80 1.78 -2.03 5.30
N GLY A 81 1.30 -3.12 4.73
CA GLY A 81 2.14 -4.16 4.12
C GLY A 81 2.19 -4.06 2.60
N CYS A 82 3.39 -4.02 2.02
CA CYS A 82 3.62 -4.15 0.58
C CYS A 82 4.99 -4.77 0.27
N TRP A 83 5.15 -5.43 -0.89
CA TRP A 83 6.45 -5.99 -1.30
C TRP A 83 7.41 -4.99 -1.95
N CYS A 84 6.96 -3.79 -2.31
CA CYS A 84 7.80 -2.83 -3.04
C CYS A 84 8.87 -2.19 -2.14
N VAL A 85 8.58 -1.99 -0.85
CA VAL A 85 9.52 -1.35 0.11
C VAL A 85 10.81 -2.17 0.19
N PRO A 86 12.02 -1.56 0.18
CA PRO A 86 12.32 -0.14 0.41
C PRO A 86 12.20 0.79 -0.80
N GLU A 87 11.90 0.26 -1.98
CA GLU A 87 11.70 1.09 -3.17
C GLU A 87 10.42 1.94 -3.06
N PRO A 88 10.29 3.03 -3.85
CA PRO A 88 9.08 3.85 -3.88
C PRO A 88 7.81 2.99 -4.05
N CYS A 89 6.85 3.20 -3.16
CA CYS A 89 5.69 2.34 -3.01
C CYS A 89 4.40 3.15 -2.83
N HIS A 90 3.30 2.67 -3.42
CA HIS A 90 1.99 3.27 -3.27
C HIS A 90 1.50 3.29 -1.80
N ALA A 91 1.91 2.32 -1.00
CA ALA A 91 1.59 2.27 0.42
C ALA A 91 2.18 3.45 1.21
N GLN A 92 3.30 4.02 0.76
CA GLN A 92 3.87 5.24 1.37
C GLN A 92 2.98 6.44 1.13
N VAL A 93 2.36 6.54 -0.06
CA VAL A 93 1.37 7.58 -0.37
C VAL A 93 0.12 7.42 0.49
N ILE A 94 -0.37 6.18 0.67
CA ILE A 94 -1.51 5.89 1.55
C ILE A 94 -1.21 6.35 2.98
N ALA A 95 -0.03 6.01 3.50
CA ALA A 95 0.40 6.37 4.85
C ALA A 95 0.48 7.90 5.04
N ASP A 96 1.10 8.60 4.09
CA ASP A 96 1.21 10.07 4.07
C ASP A 96 -0.18 10.73 4.13
N VAL A 97 -1.09 10.33 3.24
CA VAL A 97 -2.44 10.91 3.17
C VAL A 97 -3.29 10.52 4.39
N ALA A 98 -3.12 9.33 4.96
CA ALA A 98 -3.84 8.95 6.19
C ALA A 98 -3.41 9.79 7.41
N ASP A 99 -2.14 10.17 7.49
CA ASP A 99 -1.60 10.96 8.60
C ASP A 99 -1.82 12.47 8.43
N HIS A 100 -1.81 12.97 7.20
CA HIS A 100 -1.79 14.41 6.91
C HIS A 100 -3.05 14.93 6.20
N GLY A 101 -3.89 14.04 5.68
CA GLY A 101 -5.02 14.40 4.82
C GLY A 101 -4.61 14.54 3.34
N PRO A 102 -5.61 14.75 2.45
CA PRO A 102 -5.39 14.96 1.02
C PRO A 102 -4.68 16.28 0.69
#